data_AF-A0A519TRM4-F1
#
_entry.id   AF-A0A519TRM4-F1
#
_cell.length_a   1.000
_cell.length_b   1.000
_cell.length_c   1.000
_cell.angle_alpha   90.00
_cell.angle_beta   90.00
_cell.angle_gamma   90.00
#
_symmetry.space_group_name_H-M   'P 1'
#
loop_
_entity.id
_entity.type
_entity.pdbx_description
1 polymer ?
#
loop_
_entity_poly.entity_id
_entity_poly.type
_entity_poly.pdbx_seq_one_letter_code
_entity_poly.pdbx_strand_id
1 'polypeptide(L)' 'MMKNLLVAVMLLLSFATHSAIAQTTQASISGIITDEQKKPIPGVSVQIKNNSTGFTTRTSTNAQGEYTFKELPLGGP' A
#
# COMPACT_ATOMS: atom_id res chain seq x y z
N MET A 1 -7.51 41.03 -23.77
CA MET A 1 -6.42 40.05 -23.58
C MET A 1 -6.14 39.78 -22.09
N MET A 2 -5.86 40.81 -21.27
CA MET A 2 -5.57 40.64 -19.83
C MET A 2 -6.72 40.02 -19.00
N LYS A 3 -7.98 40.28 -19.35
CA LYS A 3 -9.15 39.74 -18.63
C LYS A 3 -9.26 38.21 -18.75
N ASN A 4 -8.95 37.67 -19.93
CA ASN A 4 -8.99 36.22 -20.18
C ASN A 4 -7.82 35.52 -19.47
N LEU A 5 -6.67 36.19 -19.35
CA LEU A 5 -5.52 35.70 -18.58
C LEU A 5 -5.84 35.61 -17.09
N LEU A 6 -6.51 36.63 -16.54
CA LEU A 6 -6.97 36.62 -15.14
C LEU A 6 -7.96 35.49 -14.85
N VAL A 7 -8.91 35.24 -15.75
CA VAL A 7 -9.86 34.13 -15.64
C VAL A 7 -9.15 32.78 -15.71
N ALA A 8 -8.18 32.62 -16.61
CA ALA A 8 -7.40 31.39 -16.72
C ALA A 8 -6.57 31.12 -15.46
N VAL A 9 -5.93 32.15 -14.91
CA VAL A 9 -5.16 32.05 -13.65
C VAL A 9 -6.08 31.69 -12.49
N MET A 10 -7.23 32.35 -12.36
CA MET A 10 -8.20 32.07 -11.29
C MET A 10 -8.76 30.64 -11.36
N LEU A 11 -9.01 30.14 -12.58
CA LEU A 11 -9.43 28.75 -12.80
C LEU A 11 -8.31 27.78 -12.39
N LEU A 12 -7.06 28.07 -12.75
CA LEU A 12 -5.91 27.22 -12.41
C LEU A 12 -5.69 27.11 -10.89
N LEU A 13 -5.84 28.23 -10.16
CA LEU A 13 -5.71 28.24 -8.70
C LEU A 13 -6.82 27.43 -7.99
N SER A 14 -8.01 27.32 -8.58
CA SER A 14 -9.11 26.53 -7.99
C SER A 14 -8.85 25.00 -8.02
N PHE A 15 -8.01 24.51 -8.94
CA PHE A 15 -7.60 23.11 -8.98
C PHE A 15 -6.44 22.80 -8.03
N ALA A 16 -5.68 23.80 -7.60
CA ALA A 16 -4.49 23.62 -6.76
C ALA A 16 -4.79 23.35 -5.27
N THR A 17 -6.04 23.51 -4.82
CA THR A 17 -6.42 23.38 -3.40
C THR A 17 -6.93 22.00 -3.00
N HIS A 18 -7.00 21.04 -3.92
CA HIS A 18 -7.44 19.68 -3.59
C HIS A 18 -6.30 18.89 -2.95
N SER A 19 -6.24 18.92 -1.61
CA SER A 19 -5.42 17.96 -0.86
C SER A 19 -5.98 16.55 -1.07
N ALA A 20 -5.28 15.73 -1.86
CA ALA A 20 -5.59 14.31 -1.97
C ALA A 20 -5.23 13.63 -0.64
N ILE A 21 -6.23 13.27 0.17
CA ILE A 21 -6.02 12.48 1.38
C ILE A 21 -5.81 11.02 0.95
N ALA A 22 -4.57 10.55 0.99
CA ALA A 22 -4.18 9.16 0.71
C ALA A 22 -3.96 8.33 2.01
N GLN A 23 -4.63 8.70 3.10
CA GLN A 23 -4.49 7.98 4.37
C GLN A 23 -5.41 6.75 4.37
N THR A 24 -4.81 5.57 4.50
CA THR A 24 -5.51 4.31 4.68
C THR A 24 -5.48 3.91 6.15
N THR A 25 -6.60 3.40 6.68
CA THR A 25 -6.68 2.81 8.03
C THR A 25 -6.32 1.33 8.04
N GLN A 26 -5.95 0.78 6.89
CA GLN A 26 -5.71 -0.65 6.72
C GLN A 26 -4.35 -1.06 7.32
N ALA A 27 -4.27 -2.33 7.73
CA ALA A 27 -3.07 -2.86 8.35
C ALA A 27 -2.00 -3.18 7.30
N SER A 28 -0.74 -3.20 7.74
CA SER A 28 0.39 -3.72 6.96
C SER A 28 1.15 -4.76 7.78
N ILE A 29 1.60 -5.83 7.14
CA ILE A 29 2.40 -6.88 7.75
C ILE A 29 3.63 -7.10 6.89
N SER A 30 4.81 -7.01 7.49
CA SER A 30 6.09 -7.26 6.83
C SER A 30 6.95 -8.20 7.66
N GLY A 31 7.86 -8.91 7.00
CA GLY A 31 8.80 -9.81 7.65
C GLY A 31 9.88 -10.28 6.70
N ILE A 32 10.80 -11.09 7.22
CA ILE A 32 11.92 -11.67 6.48
C ILE A 32 11.91 -13.18 6.70
N ILE A 33 12.07 -13.95 5.63
CA ILE A 33 12.19 -15.41 5.69
C ILE A 33 13.64 -15.81 5.43
N THR A 34 14.21 -16.55 6.38
CA THR A 34 15.58 -17.05 6.33
C THR A 34 15.65 -18.57 6.52
N ASP A 35 16.76 -19.18 6.09
CA ASP A 35 17.10 -20.58 6.40
C ASP A 35 17.70 -20.74 7.82
N GLU A 36 18.09 -21.96 8.16
CA GLU A 36 18.71 -22.31 9.45
C GLU A 36 20.06 -21.60 9.68
N GLN A 37 20.73 -21.17 8.61
CA GLN A 37 21.97 -20.40 8.64
C GLN A 37 21.72 -18.88 8.60
N LYS A 38 20.47 -18.45 8.76
CA LYS A 38 20.01 -17.05 8.70
C LYS A 38 20.21 -16.37 7.33
N LYS A 39 20.34 -17.14 6.25
CA LYS A 39 20.40 -16.58 4.89
C LYS A 39 18.99 -16.33 4.36
N PRO A 40 18.77 -15.20 3.67
CA PRO A 40 17.46 -14.87 3.11
C PRO A 40 17.04 -15.84 2.01
N ILE A 41 15.76 -16.21 1.97
CA ILE A 41 15.21 -17.11 0.95
C ILE A 41 14.28 -16.33 0.01
N PRO A 42 14.64 -16.18 -1.29
CA PRO A 42 13.79 -15.52 -2.28
C PRO A 42 12.67 -16.43 -2.81
N GLY A 43 11.57 -15.82 -3.27
CA GLY A 43 10.49 -16.52 -3.96
C GLY A 43 9.59 -17.38 -3.06
N VAL A 44 9.72 -17.28 -1.74
CA VAL A 44 8.86 -18.01 -0.79
C VAL A 44 7.45 -17.44 -0.85
N SER A 45 6.46 -18.29 -1.09
CA SER A 45 5.05 -17.88 -1.10
C SER A 45 4.52 -17.74 0.33
N VAL A 46 4.09 -16.54 0.68
CA VAL A 46 3.50 -16.22 2.00
C VAL A 46 2.02 -15.93 1.81
N GLN A 47 1.15 -16.55 2.61
CA GLN A 47 -0.30 -16.35 2.57
C GLN A 47 -0.81 -15.86 3.92
N ILE A 48 -1.70 -14.86 3.88
CA ILE A 48 -2.49 -14.44 5.03
C ILE A 48 -3.93 -14.85 4.77
N LYS A 49 -4.57 -15.47 5.77
CA LYS A 49 -5.99 -15.82 5.76
C LYS A 49 -6.66 -15.30 7.02
N ASN A 50 -7.73 -14.54 6.86
CA ASN A 50 -8.65 -14.24 7.94
C ASN A 50 -9.69 -15.37 8.01
N ASN A 51 -9.66 -16.15 9.08
CA ASN A 51 -10.55 -17.31 9.22
C ASN A 51 -12.01 -16.92 9.52
N SER A 52 -12.27 -15.72 10.06
CA SER A 52 -13.63 -15.24 10.33
C SER A 52 -14.33 -14.80 9.04
N THR A 53 -13.62 -14.06 8.18
CA THR A 53 -14.21 -13.48 6.95
C THR A 53 -13.93 -14.30 5.69
N GLY A 54 -13.02 -15.28 5.74
CA GLY A 54 -12.55 -16.04 4.58
C GLY A 54 -11.59 -15.27 3.66
N PHE A 55 -11.31 -13.99 3.94
CA PHE A 55 -10.36 -13.18 3.17
C PHE A 55 -8.99 -13.86 3.11
N THR A 56 -8.40 -13.92 1.91
CA THR A 56 -7.08 -14.51 1.69
C THR A 56 -6.29 -13.65 0.72
N THR A 57 -5.01 -13.43 1.02
CA THR A 57 -4.07 -12.77 0.11
C THR A 57 -2.70 -13.45 0.17
N ARG A 58 -1.90 -13.29 -0.88
CA ARG A 58 -0.60 -13.96 -1.03
C ARG A 58 0.41 -13.00 -1.63
N THR A 59 1.65 -13.11 -1.18
CA THR A 59 2.81 -12.43 -1.75
C THR A 59 4.00 -13.39 -1.81
N SER A 60 5.11 -12.95 -2.39
CA SER A 60 6.37 -13.70 -2.42
C SER A 60 7.51 -12.88 -1.84
N THR A 61 8.49 -13.55 -1.23
CA THR A 61 9.70 -12.86 -0.73
C THR A 61 10.58 -12.35 -1.87
N ASN A 62 11.24 -11.21 -1.67
CA ASN A 62 12.23 -10.64 -2.59
C ASN A 62 13.63 -11.31 -2.43
N ALA A 63 14.64 -10.77 -3.12
CA ALA A 63 16.03 -11.27 -3.05
C ALA A 63 16.64 -11.24 -1.63
N GLN A 64 16.14 -10.35 -0.77
CA GLN A 64 16.54 -10.20 0.63
C GLN A 64 15.65 -11.03 1.58
N GLY A 65 14.78 -11.89 1.05
CA GLY A 65 13.86 -12.70 1.85
C GLY A 65 12.71 -11.91 2.45
N GLU A 66 12.58 -10.62 2.12
CA GLU A 66 11.58 -9.73 2.69
C GLU A 66 10.23 -9.93 1.98
N TYR A 67 9.15 -9.90 2.75
CA TYR A 67 7.79 -9.80 2.23
C TYR A 67 7.06 -8.63 2.87
N THR A 68 6.09 -8.07 2.16
CA THR A 68 5.21 -7.04 2.70
C THR A 68 3.80 -7.21 2.13
N PHE A 69 2.83 -7.20 3.03
CA PHE A 69 1.43 -7.01 2.74
C PHE A 69 1.06 -5.59 3.15
N LYS A 70 0.50 -4.84 2.21
CA LYS A 70 -0.09 -3.53 2.45
C LYS A 70 -1.60 -3.66 2.35
N GLU A 71 -2.32 -2.70 2.91
CA GLU A 71 -3.76 -2.58 2.69
C GLU A 71 -4.52 -3.87 3.05
N LEU A 72 -4.16 -4.45 4.21
CA LEU A 72 -4.91 -5.57 4.75
C LEU A 72 -6.19 -5.05 5.41
N PRO A 73 -7.37 -5.61 5.07
CA PRO A 73 -8.60 -5.29 5.76
C PRO A 73 -8.43 -5.50 7.26
N LEU A 74 -8.87 -4.52 8.05
CA LEU A 74 -8.96 -4.70 9.50
C LEU A 74 -9.99 -5.80 9.77
N GLY A 75 -9.69 -6.69 10.73
CA GLY A 75 -10.66 -7.69 11.17
C GLY A 75 -11.93 -7.03 11.71
N GLY A 76 -13.08 -7.64 11.45
CA GLY A 76 -14.33 -7.33 12.16
C GLY A 76 -14.42 -8.07 13.50
N PRO A 77 -15.33 -7.65 14.41
CA PRO A 77 -15.64 -8.39 15.64
C PRO A 77 -16.18 -9.80 15.36
#